data_AF-A0A938Q4W7-F1
#
_entry.id   AF-A0A938Q4W7-F1
#
_cell.length_a   1.000
_cell.length_b   1.000
_cell.length_c   1.000
_cell.angle_alpha   90.00
_cell.angle_beta   90.00
_cell.angle_gamma   90.00
#
_symmetry.space_group_name_H-M   'P 1'
#
loop_
_entity.id
_entity.type
_entity.pdbx_description
1 polymer ?
#
loop_
_entity_poly.entity_id
_entity_poly.type
_entity_poly.pdbx_seq_one_letter_code
_entity_poly.pdbx_strand_id
1 'polypeptide(L)' 'MEVRGFGSFRLRKRERREARNPKTGELVITDEKYVLYFKPGKSLRERVNQKGLTQAQQNAVFTFDEEAFA' A
#
# COMPACT_ATOMS: atom_id res chain seq x y z
N MET A 1 16.98 0.99 10.28
CA MET A 1 16.74 2.42 10.57
C MET A 1 15.29 2.58 11.01
N GLU A 2 15.03 3.36 12.05
CA GLU A 2 13.69 3.63 12.56
C GLU A 2 13.43 5.14 12.62
N VAL A 3 12.23 5.54 12.17
CA VAL A 3 11.77 6.91 12.18
C VAL A 3 10.45 6.95 12.94
N ARG A 4 10.46 7.54 14.14
CA ARG A 4 9.29 7.63 15.03
C ARG A 4 8.12 8.31 14.30
N GLY A 5 6.92 7.77 14.46
CA GLY A 5 5.71 8.26 13.76
C GLY A 5 5.60 7.89 12.28
N PHE A 6 6.68 7.44 11.62
CA PHE A 6 6.67 7.04 10.21
C PHE A 6 6.75 5.52 10.03
N GLY A 7 7.75 4.87 10.61
CA GLY A 7 7.97 3.43 10.48
C GLY A 7 9.45 3.04 10.57
N SER A 8 9.76 1.81 10.15
CA SER A 8 11.13 1.30 10.15
C SER A 8 11.52 0.68 8.82
N PHE A 9 12.76 0.92 8.40
CA PHE A 9 13.41 0.26 7.26
C PHE A 9 14.33 -0.83 7.76
N ARG A 10 14.18 -2.02 7.17
CA ARG A 10 14.94 -3.23 7.49
C ARG A 10 15.45 -3.85 6.20
N LEU A 11 16.65 -4.40 6.22
CA LEU A 11 17.11 -5.26 5.13
C LEU A 11 16.52 -6.66 5.31
N ARG A 12 15.99 -7.23 4.24
CA ARG A 12 15.58 -8.64 4.17
C ARG A 12 16.49 -9.37 3.20
N LYS A 13 17.13 -10.44 3.64
CA LYS A 13 17.82 -11.37 2.74
C LYS A 13 16.78 -12.12 1.92
N ARG A 14 16.97 -12.16 0.60
CA ARG A 14 16.22 -13.02 -0.31
C ARG A 14 17.20 -14.05 -0.86
N GLU A 15 16.84 -15.31 -0.70
CA GLU A 15 17.62 -16.43 -1.20
C GLU A 15 17.55 -16.52 -2.73
N ARG A 16 18.55 -17.17 -3.31
CA ARG A 16 18.57 -17.50 -4.74
C ARG A 16 17.35 -18.35 -5.08
N ARG A 17 16.67 -18.02 -6.16
CA ARG A 17 15.50 -18.78 -6.63
C ARG A 17 15.32 -18.67 -8.12
N GLU A 18 14.61 -19.64 -8.68
CA GLU A 18 14.10 -19.56 -10.04
C GLU A 18 12.89 -18.63 -10.08
N ALA A 19 12.89 -17.73 -11.05
CA ALA A 19 11.79 -16.83 -11.36
C ALA A 19 11.38 -17.02 -12.81
N ARG A 20 10.19 -16.54 -13.17
CA ARG A 20 9.75 -16.49 -14.55
C ARG A 20 9.68 -15.05 -15.02
N ASN A 21 10.12 -14.82 -16.25
CA ASN A 21 9.89 -13.55 -16.91
C ASN A 21 8.37 -13.37 -17.12
N PRO A 22 7.72 -12.33 -16.55
CA PRO A 22 6.28 -12.14 -16.69
C PRO A 22 5.83 -11.89 -18.13
N LYS A 23 6.74 -11.50 -19.03
CA LYS A 23 6.44 -11.24 -20.44
C LYS A 23 6.56 -12.48 -21.33
N THR A 24 7.59 -13.32 -21.12
CA THR A 24 7.91 -14.47 -22.00
C THR A 24 7.65 -15.83 -21.36
N GLY A 25 7.55 -15.90 -20.03
CA GLY A 25 7.42 -17.15 -19.27
C GLY A 25 8.72 -17.93 -19.08
N GLU A 26 9.81 -17.49 -19.70
CA GLU A 26 11.13 -18.13 -19.60
C GLU A 26 11.65 -18.14 -18.16
N LEU A 27 12.39 -19.19 -17.82
CA LEU A 27 13.03 -19.34 -16.51
C LEU A 27 14.26 -18.42 -16.42
N VAL A 28 14.33 -17.65 -15.34
CA VAL A 28 15.45 -16.75 -15.03
C VAL A 28 15.89 -17.04 -13.60
N ILE A 29 17.18 -17.22 -13.40
CA ILE A 29 17.74 -17.41 -12.06
C ILE A 29 17.93 -16.04 -11.41
N THR A 30 17.34 -15.85 -10.23
CA THR A 30 17.56 -14.66 -9.41
C THR A 30 18.54 -14.99 -8.31
N ASP A 31 19.67 -14.30 -8.27
CA ASP A 31 20.69 -14.48 -7.23
C ASP A 31 20.28 -13.96 -5.86
N GLU A 32 21.00 -14.39 -4.83
CA GLU A 32 20.76 -13.88 -3.48
C GLU A 32 21.02 -12.39 -3.40
N LYS A 33 20.15 -11.67 -2.68
CA LYS A 33 20.30 -10.23 -2.51
C LYS A 33 19.59 -9.73 -1.26
N TYR A 34 20.03 -8.56 -0.79
CA TYR A 34 19.31 -7.82 0.23
C TYR A 34 18.32 -6.86 -0.41
N VAL A 35 17.09 -6.87 0.08
CA VAL A 35 16.06 -5.92 -0.34
C VAL A 35 15.64 -5.07 0.83
N LEU A 36 15.39 -3.79 0.58
CA LEU A 36 14.87 -2.88 1.58
C LEU A 36 13.39 -3.19 1.83
N TYR A 37 13.03 -3.37 3.10
CA TYR A 37 11.68 -3.63 3.55
C TYR A 37 11.23 -2.56 4.53
N PHE A 38 10.11 -1.92 4.23
CA PHE A 38 9.50 -0.91 5.07
C PHE A 38 8.38 -1.51 5.92
N LYS A 39 8.45 -1.31 7.24
CA LYS A 39 7.35 -1.56 8.19
C LYS A 39 6.73 -0.21 8.55
N PRO A 40 5.54 0.12 8.03
CA PRO A 40 4.87 1.37 8.36
C PRO A 40 4.46 1.41 9.83
N GLY A 41 4.66 2.55 10.47
CA GLY A 41 4.26 2.79 11.86
C GLY A 41 2.76 3.04 12.00
N LYS A 42 2.25 2.97 13.23
CA LYS A 42 0.82 3.14 13.56
C LYS A 42 0.25 4.45 13.02
N SER A 43 0.89 5.59 13.34
CA SER A 43 0.44 6.92 12.90
C SER A 43 0.38 7.09 11.38
N LEU A 44 1.31 6.48 10.63
CA LEU A 44 1.26 6.53 9.16
C LEU A 44 0.11 5.66 8.62
N ARG A 45 -0.06 4.44 9.16
CA ARG A 45 -1.15 3.54 8.76
C ARG A 45 -2.51 4.15 8.97
N GLU A 46 -2.74 4.73 10.15
CA GLU A 46 -4.03 5.34 10.50
C GLU A 46 -4.38 6.49 9.55
N ARG A 47 -3.44 7.41 9.29
CA ARG A 47 -3.66 8.54 8.38
C ARG A 47 -3.97 8.11 6.95
N VAL A 48 -3.30 7.06 6.46
CA VAL A 48 -3.54 6.55 5.09
C VAL A 48 -4.90 5.85 5.01
N ASN A 49 -5.23 5.02 5.99
CA ASN A 49 -6.46 4.23 5.99
C ASN A 49 -7.72 5.07 6.26
N GLN A 50 -7.63 6.16 7.04
CA GLN A 50 -8.74 7.09 7.27
C GLN A 50 -9.24 7.77 5.98
N LYS A 51 -8.35 7.99 5.00
CA LYS A 51 -8.72 8.54 3.69
C LYS A 51 -9.50 7.56 2.80
N GLY A 52 -9.49 6.27 3.12
CA GLY A 52 -10.27 5.25 2.39
C GLY A 52 -11.74 5.17 2.78
N LEU A 53 -12.08 5.62 4.00
CA LEU A 53 -13.45 5.60 4.53
C LEU A 53 -14.26 6.86 4.23
N THR A 54 -13.59 7.95 3.84
CA THR A 54 -14.23 9.26 3.66
C THR A 54 -14.89 9.44 2.28
N GLN A 55 -14.35 8.87 1.20
CA GLN A 55 -14.95 9.06 -0.14
C GLN A 55 -16.22 8.22 -0.37
N ALA A 56 -16.30 7.01 0.21
CA ALA A 56 -17.47 6.15 0.06
C ALA A 56 -18.67 6.60 0.92
N GLN A 57 -18.42 7.30 2.04
CA GLN A 57 -19.48 7.81 2.92
C GLN A 57 -19.88 9.26 2.65
N GLN A 58 -19.02 10.07 2.03
CA GLN A 58 -19.35 11.46 1.65
C GLN A 58 -20.32 11.55 0.46
N ASN A 59 -20.35 10.56 -0.42
CA ASN A 59 -21.26 10.53 -1.57
C ASN A 59 -22.66 9.97 -1.27
N ALA A 60 -22.94 9.57 -0.01
CA ALA A 60 -24.22 8.97 0.37
C ALA A 60 -25.15 9.91 1.16
N VAL A 61 -24.78 11.19 1.34
CA VAL A 61 -25.56 12.17 2.14
C VAL A 61 -26.13 13.31 1.28
N PHE A 62 -25.99 13.27 -0.05
CA PHE A 62 -26.35 14.38 -0.95
C PHE A 62 -27.35 14.02 -2.07
N THR A 63 -28.36 13.21 -1.75
CA THR A 63 -29.49 12.82 -2.63
C THR A 63 -30.72 12.62 -1.73
N PHE A 64 -31.85 13.32 -1.77
CA PHE A 64 -32.44 14.39 -2.57
C PHE A 64 -33.49 15.08 -1.67
N ASP A 65 -33.48 16.41 -1.53
CA ASP A 65 -34.69 17.17 -1.16
C ASP A 65 -35.09 18.00 -2.38
N GLU A 66 -36.01 17.45 -3.17
CA GLU A 66 -36.57 18.05 -4.40
C GLU A 66 -37.67 19.10 -4.10
N GLU A 67 -37.83 19.57 -2.85
CA GLU A 67 -38.90 20.52 -2.46
C GLU A 67 -38.52 22.01 -2.56
N ALA A 68 -37.36 22.39 -3.12
CA ALA A 68 -36.87 23.79 -3.02
C ALA A 68 -36.89 24.64 -4.29
N PHE A 69 -37.43 24.17 -5.43
CA PHE A 69 -37.46 24.99 -6.66
C PHE A 69 -38.68 24.74 -7.58
N ALA A 70 -39.90 24.86 -7.05
CA ALA A 70 -41.10 25.41 -7.73
C ALA A 70 -42.36 25.12 -6.89
#